data_AF-A0A7C1HM64-F1
#
_entry.id   AF-A0A7C1HM64-F1
#
_cell.length_a   1.000
_cell.length_b   1.000
_cell.length_c   1.000
_cell.angle_alpha   90.00
_cell.angle_beta   90.00
_cell.angle_gamma   90.00
#
_symmetry.space_group_name_H-M   'P 1'
#
loop_
_entity.id
_entity.type
_entity.pdbx_description
1 polymer ?
#
loop_
_entity_poly.entity_id
_entity_poly.type
_entity_poly.pdbx_seq_one_letter_code
_entity_poly.pdbx_strand_id
1 'polypeptide(L)' 'NDYRVEEVKKRLQDPKFKHLTILAIAYESGFNSKSSFNTIFKERTGLTPSDYVQRATARNP' A
#
# COMPACT_ATOMS: atom_id res chain seq x y z
N ASN A 1 8.44 -11.20 0.90
CA ASN A 1 7.62 -10.00 1.21
C ASN A 1 7.26 -9.20 -0.02
N ASP A 2 8.02 -9.32 -1.12
CA ASP A 2 7.78 -8.60 -2.38
C ASP A 2 6.37 -8.82 -2.94
N TYR A 3 5.88 -10.07 -2.94
CA TYR A 3 4.51 -10.39 -3.39
C TYR A 3 3.44 -9.57 -2.66
N ARG A 4 3.53 -9.46 -1.32
CA ARG A 4 2.57 -8.73 -0.49
C ARG A 4 2.61 -7.23 -0.78
N VAL A 5 3.80 -6.66 -0.99
CA VAL A 5 3.95 -5.24 -1.33
C VAL A 5 3.38 -4.94 -2.71
N GLU A 6 3.63 -5.80 -3.70
CA GLU A 6 3.06 -5.65 -5.04
C GLU A 6 1.53 -5.77 -5.03
N GLU A 7 0.97 -6.67 -4.22
CA GLU A 7 -0.48 -6.78 -4.05
C GLU A 7 -1.08 -5.50 -3.42
N VAL A 8 -0.46 -4.95 -2.37
CA VAL A 8 -0.88 -3.68 -1.78
C VAL A 8 -0.85 -2.57 -2.83
N LYS A 9 0.23 -2.45 -3.61
CA LYS A 9 0.35 -1.42 -4.66
C LYS A 9 -0.77 -1.52 -5.69
N LYS A 10 -1.09 -2.74 -6.15
CA LYS A 10 -2.19 -2.98 -7.10
C LYS A 10 -3.54 -2.57 -6.52
N ARG A 11 -3.85 -3.01 -5.28
CA ARG A 11 -5.13 -2.70 -4.63
C ARG A 11 -5.29 -1.21 -4.33
N LEU A 12 -4.21 -0.51 -3.96
CA LEU A 12 -4.23 0.94 -3.75
C LEU A 12 -4.57 1.75 -5.03
N GLN A 13 -4.33 1.18 -6.21
CA GLN A 13 -4.60 1.82 -7.50
C GLN A 13 -5.95 1.40 -8.11
N ASP A 14 -6.55 0.31 -7.62
CA ASP A 14 -7.80 -0.22 -8.15
C ASP A 14 -8.99 0.51 -7.50
N PRO A 15 -9.87 1.17 -8.29
CA PRO A 15 -11.05 1.85 -7.81
C PRO A 15 -11.95 1.01 -6.90
N LYS A 16 -11.97 -0.31 -7.09
CA LYS A 16 -12.76 -1.24 -6.28
C LYS A 16 -12.39 -1.19 -4.80
N PHE A 17 -11.14 -0.91 -4.47
CA PHE A 17 -10.65 -0.89 -3.09
C PHE A 17 -10.51 0.52 -2.50
N LYS A 18 -10.96 1.57 -3.22
CA LYS A 18 -10.89 2.97 -2.72
C LYS A 18 -11.64 3.21 -1.40
N HIS A 19 -12.60 2.35 -1.07
CA HIS A 19 -13.36 2.41 0.18
C HIS A 19 -12.59 1.84 1.39
N LEU A 20 -11.48 1.13 1.14
CA LEU A 20 -10.65 0.54 2.19
C LEU A 20 -9.51 1.48 2.58
N THR A 21 -9.12 1.40 3.85
CA THR A 21 -7.91 2.07 4.31
C THR A 21 -6.67 1.33 3.83
N ILE A 22 -5.56 2.06 3.69
CA ILE A 22 -4.24 1.48 3.37
C ILE A 22 -3.90 0.31 4.32
N LEU A 23 -4.25 0.46 5.60
CA LEU A 23 -3.97 -0.53 6.62
C LEU A 23 -4.86 -1.78 6.47
N ALA A 24 -6.14 -1.62 6.10
CA ALA A 24 -7.02 -2.75 5.79
C ALA A 24 -6.47 -3.55 4.60
N ILE A 25 -6.08 -2.85 3.52
CA ILE A 25 -5.44 -3.48 2.34
C ILE A 25 -4.16 -4.22 2.73
N ALA A 26 -3.34 -3.66 3.62
CA ALA A 26 -2.14 -4.32 4.12
C ALA A 26 -2.46 -5.61 4.90
N TYR A 27 -3.45 -5.58 5.78
CA TYR A 27 -3.86 -6.78 6.52
C TYR A 27 -4.41 -7.87 5.61
N GLU A 28 -5.26 -7.51 4.64
CA GLU A 28 -5.76 -8.47 3.65
C GLU A 28 -4.67 -9.01 2.71
N SER A 29 -3.56 -8.28 2.56
CA SER A 29 -2.38 -8.72 1.81
C SER A 29 -1.40 -9.54 2.67
N GLY A 30 -1.77 -9.88 3.92
CA GLY A 30 -1.03 -10.81 4.79
C GLY A 30 0.04 -10.16 5.66
N PHE A 31 -0.02 -8.86 5.93
CA PHE A 31 0.78 -8.25 7.00
C PHE A 31 0.13 -8.51 8.36
N ASN A 32 0.94 -8.77 9.39
CA ASN A 32 0.43 -9.05 10.75
C ASN A 32 0.42 -7.82 11.66
N SER A 33 1.07 -6.72 11.24
CA SER A 33 1.11 -5.49 12.02
C SER A 33 1.39 -4.27 11.14
N LYS A 34 0.90 -3.10 11.58
CA LYS A 34 1.19 -1.81 10.96
C LYS A 34 2.69 -1.50 10.89
N SER A 35 3.44 -1.84 11.96
CA SER A 35 4.88 -1.58 12.01
C SER A 35 5.63 -2.38 10.95
N SER A 36 5.38 -3.70 10.88
CA SER A 36 5.99 -4.57 9.88
C SER A 36 5.65 -4.13 8.46
N PHE A 37 4.38 -3.79 8.21
CA PHE A 37 3.94 -3.22 6.94
C PHE A 37 4.70 -1.95 6.57
N ASN A 38 4.74 -0.95 7.45
CA ASN A 38 5.36 0.34 7.17
C ASN A 38 6.86 0.19 6.86
N THR A 39 7.58 -0.61 7.64
CA THR A 39 9.02 -0.86 7.42
C THR A 39 9.25 -1.53 6.07
N ILE A 40 8.59 -2.66 5.83
CA ILE A 40 8.78 -3.45 4.60
C ILE A 40 8.34 -2.65 3.37
N PHE A 41 7.21 -1.95 3.44
CA PHE A 41 6.70 -1.17 2.32
C PHE A 41 7.67 -0.03 1.96
N LYS A 42 8.23 0.66 2.96
CA LYS A 42 9.25 1.69 2.75
C LYS A 42 10.56 1.13 2.20
N GLU A 43 11.03 0.00 2.73
CA GLU A 43 12.22 -0.67 2.22
C GLU A 43 12.08 -1.07 0.74
N ARG A 44 10.88 -1.49 0.33
CA ARG A 44 10.63 -1.96 -1.04
C ARG A 44 10.27 -0.87 -2.04
N THR A 45 9.61 0.20 -1.60
CA THR A 45 9.13 1.27 -2.49
C THR A 45 9.92 2.58 -2.37
N GLY A 46 10.74 2.72 -1.33
CA GLY A 46 11.41 3.97 -0.95
C GLY A 46 10.46 5.01 -0.34
N LEU A 47 9.17 4.71 -0.20
CA LEU A 47 8.12 5.65 0.20
C LEU A 47 7.31 5.11 1.38
N THR A 48 6.77 6.00 2.20
CA THR A 48 5.74 5.55 3.14
C THR A 48 4.46 5.20 2.36
N PRO A 49 3.59 4.32 2.89
CA PRO A 49 2.34 3.98 2.23
C PRO A 49 1.46 5.21 1.91
N SER A 50 1.41 6.19 2.81
CA SER A 50 0.67 7.44 2.59
C SER A 50 1.27 8.28 1.47
N ASP A 51 2.60 8.42 1.41
CA ASP A 51 3.29 9.14 0.33
C ASP A 51 3.03 8.47 -1.03
N TYR A 52 3.04 7.14 -1.04
CA TYR A 52 2.76 6.36 -2.25
C TYR A 52 1.36 6.65 -2.79
N VAL A 53 0.34 6.66 -1.92
CA VAL A 53 -1.05 6.98 -2.31
C VAL A 53 -1.15 8.42 -2.79
N GLN A 54 -0.59 9.38 -2.07
CA GLN A 54 -0.64 10.80 -2.45
C GLN A 54 0.00 11.04 -3.83
N ARG A 55 1.13 10.40 -4.11
CA ARG A 55 1.79 10.47 -5.43
C ARG A 55 0.99 9.76 -6.52
N ALA A 56 0.32 8.66 -6.21
CA ALA A 56 -0.54 7.95 -7.15
C ALA A 56 -1.78 8.78 -7.52
N THR A 57 -2.41 9.46 -6.55
CA THR A 57 -3.57 10.33 -6.79
C THR A 57 -3.18 11.62 -7.53
N ALA A 58 -2.00 12.19 -7.25
CA ALA A 58 -1.53 13.40 -7.93
C ALA A 58 -1.11 13.18 -9.40
N ARG A 59 -0.90 11.92 -9.83
CA ARG A 59 -0.51 11.55 -11.21
C ARG A 59 -1.68 11.28 -12.15
N ASN A 60 -2.92 11.43 -11.71
CA ASN A 60 -4.10 11.22 -12.55
C ASN A 60 -4.68 12.57 -13.00
N PRO A 61 -4.35 13.08 -14.21
CA PRO A 61 -4.98 14.28 -14.76
C PRO A 61 -6.47 14.07 -15.03
#